data_AF-A0A957DMZ5-F1
#
_entry.id   AF-A0A957DMZ5-F1
#
_cell.length_a   1.000
_cell.length_b   1.000
_cell.length_c   1.000
_cell.angle_alpha   90.00
_cell.angle_beta   90.00
_cell.angle_gamma   90.00
#
_symmetry.space_group_name_H-M   'P 1'
#
loop_
_entity.id
_entity.type
_entity.pdbx_description
1 polymer ?
#
loop_
_entity_poly.entity_id
_entity_poly.type
_entity_poly.pdbx_seq_one_letter_code
_entity_poly.pdbx_strand_id
1 'polypeptide(L)' 'SAAIALLQGNAPAASGAYNNGVVDVPAIQSPVVTVDSANVEAALIESGYYDASDFTGLP' A
#
# COMPACT_ATOMS: atom_id res chain seq x y z
N SER A 1 -10.64 -1.06 -9.47
CA SER A 1 -9.39 -0.28 -9.51
C SER A 1 -9.71 1.15 -9.92
N ALA A 2 -8.87 2.12 -9.57
CA ALA A 2 -9.08 3.52 -9.95
C ALA A 2 -9.16 3.71 -11.48
N ALA A 3 -8.24 3.07 -12.22
CA ALA A 3 -8.21 3.14 -13.68
C ALA A 3 -9.51 2.65 -14.33
N ILE A 4 -10.07 1.51 -13.89
CA ILE A 4 -11.32 0.99 -14.43
C ILE A 4 -12.49 1.94 -14.14
N ALA A 5 -12.57 2.49 -12.92
CA ALA A 5 -13.63 3.43 -12.57
C ALA A 5 -13.60 4.67 -13.48
N LEU A 6 -12.41 5.22 -13.72
CA LEU A 6 -12.22 6.35 -14.63
C LEU A 6 -12.60 6.01 -16.07
N LEU A 7 -12.20 4.83 -16.57
CA LEU A 7 -12.58 4.37 -17.91
C LEU A 7 -14.11 4.22 -18.07
N GLN A 8 -14.83 3.99 -16.98
CA GLN A 8 -16.28 3.90 -16.94
C GLN A 8 -16.96 5.26 -16.70
N GLY A 9 -16.20 6.35 -16.57
CA GLY A 9 -16.73 7.68 -16.26
C GLY A 9 -17.14 7.87 -14.79
N ASN A 10 -16.77 6.95 -13.91
CA ASN A 10 -17.06 7.01 -12.48
C ASN A 10 -15.90 7.63 -11.70
N ALA A 11 -16.20 8.20 -10.54
CA ALA A 11 -15.17 8.62 -9.58
C ALA A 11 -14.56 7.41 -8.86
N PRO A 12 -13.21 7.29 -8.77
CA PRO A 12 -12.57 6.30 -7.91
C PRO A 12 -12.91 6.50 -6.43
N ALA A 13 -13.00 5.41 -5.67
CA ALA A 13 -13.21 5.47 -4.23
C ALA A 13 -11.97 6.01 -3.51
N ALA A 14 -11.97 7.30 -3.18
CA ALA A 14 -10.93 7.98 -2.43
C ALA A 14 -11.28 8.09 -0.94
N SER A 15 -10.24 8.11 -0.09
CA SER A 15 -10.32 8.28 1.35
C SER A 15 -9.32 9.37 1.78
N GLY A 16 -9.74 10.63 1.66
CA GLY A 16 -8.91 11.80 1.95
C GLY A 16 -8.46 12.54 0.69
N ALA A 17 -7.66 13.58 0.89
CA ALA A 17 -7.10 14.39 -0.18
C ALA A 17 -5.76 15.02 0.25
N TYR A 18 -4.90 15.29 -0.71
CA TYR A 18 -3.64 16.00 -0.50
C TYR A 18 -3.56 17.22 -1.41
N ASN A 19 -3.23 18.38 -0.84
CA ASN A 19 -3.10 19.62 -1.59
C ASN A 19 -1.80 19.61 -2.41
N ASN A 20 -1.89 19.88 -3.71
CA ASN A 20 -0.74 20.01 -4.60
C ASN A 20 -0.36 21.47 -4.93
N GLY A 21 -0.89 22.44 -4.16
CA GLY A 21 -0.73 23.88 -4.38
C GLY A 21 -1.78 24.52 -5.29
N VAL A 22 -2.63 23.71 -5.96
CA VAL A 22 -3.70 24.20 -6.85
C VAL A 22 -5.05 23.62 -6.47
N VAL A 23 -5.09 22.32 -6.15
CA VAL A 23 -6.31 21.60 -5.78
C VAL A 23 -6.02 20.55 -4.71
N ASP A 24 -7.02 20.27 -3.89
CA ASP A 24 -7.00 19.11 -3.00
C ASP A 24 -7.27 17.85 -3.84
N VAL A 25 -6.21 17.11 -4.15
CA VAL A 25 -6.28 15.92 -5.00
C VAL A 25 -6.85 14.75 -4.18
N PRO A 26 -7.99 14.13 -4.60
CA PRO A 26 -8.54 12.97 -3.90
C PRO A 26 -7.53 11.82 -3.87
N ALA A 27 -7.32 11.24 -2.69
CA ALA A 27 -6.29 10.24 -2.45
C ALA A 27 -6.89 8.87 -2.13
N ILE A 28 -6.29 7.82 -2.68
CA ILE A 28 -6.56 6.44 -2.27
C ILE A 28 -5.37 6.01 -1.40
N GLN A 29 -5.51 6.20 -0.09
CA GLN A 29 -4.40 6.02 0.85
C GLN A 29 -4.33 4.58 1.34
N SER A 30 -3.14 3.98 1.30
CA SER A 30 -2.87 2.68 1.92
C SER A 30 -2.15 2.88 3.26
N PRO A 31 -2.44 2.05 4.28
CA PRO A 31 -1.71 2.09 5.54
C PRO A 31 -0.25 1.64 5.33
N VAL A 32 0.62 2.07 6.25
CA VAL A 32 2.00 1.56 6.38
C VAL A 32 2.14 0.81 7.69
N VAL A 33 3.06 -0.15 7.72
CA VAL A 33 3.35 -0.98 8.90
C VAL A 33 4.83 -0.90 9.21
N THR A 34 5.17 -0.64 10.47
CA THR A 34 6.56 -0.72 10.95
C THR A 34 6.96 -2.19 11.06
N VAL A 35 8.11 -2.54 10.50
CA VAL A 35 8.66 -3.90 10.54
C VAL A 35 9.94 -3.92 11.35
N ASP A 36 10.02 -4.83 12.31
CA ASP A 36 11.18 -5.14 13.13
C ASP A 36 11.37 -6.66 13.27
N SER A 37 12.34 -7.10 14.06
CA SER A 37 12.65 -8.53 14.19
C SER A 37 11.52 -9.35 14.80
N ALA A 38 10.57 -8.73 15.53
CA ALA A 38 9.46 -9.46 16.14
C ALA A 38 8.32 -9.76 15.15
N ASN A 39 8.24 -9.05 14.02
CA ASN A 39 7.14 -9.20 13.06
C ASN A 39 7.57 -9.35 11.59
N VAL A 40 8.87 -9.39 11.29
CA VAL A 40 9.39 -9.44 9.92
C VAL A 40 8.85 -10.63 9.13
N GLU A 41 8.72 -11.82 9.74
CA GLU A 41 8.20 -13.01 9.06
C GLU A 41 6.74 -12.82 8.65
N ALA A 42 5.88 -12.43 9.59
CA ALA A 42 4.46 -12.20 9.32
C ALA A 42 4.22 -11.06 8.33
N ALA A 43 4.96 -9.96 8.46
CA ALA A 43 4.74 -8.75 7.66
C ALA A 43 5.26 -8.88 6.23
N LEU A 44 6.40 -9.56 6.01
CA LEU A 44 7.09 -9.56 4.73
C LEU A 44 7.14 -10.94 4.05
N ILE A 45 7.16 -12.03 4.81
CA ILE A 45 7.31 -13.37 4.25
C ILE A 45 5.94 -14.04 4.07
N GLU A 46 5.15 -14.11 5.14
CA GLU A 46 3.80 -14.71 5.09
C GLU A 46 2.84 -13.90 4.21
N SER A 47 3.08 -12.60 4.06
CA SER A 47 2.34 -11.74 3.13
C SER A 47 2.66 -12.03 1.65
N GLY A 48 3.71 -12.81 1.39
CA GLY A 48 4.22 -13.10 0.05
C GLY A 48 4.95 -11.92 -0.60
N TYR A 49 5.34 -10.91 0.20
CA TYR A 49 6.07 -9.75 -0.33
C TYR A 49 7.50 -10.10 -0.71
N TYR A 50 8.17 -10.93 0.10
CA TYR A 50 9.45 -11.57 -0.22
C TYR A 50 9.38 -13.08 0.01
N ASP A 51 10.25 -13.83 -0.67
CA ASP A 51 10.43 -15.23 -0.38
C ASP A 51 11.39 -15.40 0.82
N ALA A 52 11.13 -16.38 1.70
CA ALA A 52 12.01 -16.66 2.83
C ALA A 52 13.45 -17.00 2.39
N SER A 53 13.59 -17.61 1.21
CA SER A 53 14.88 -18.01 0.64
C SER A 53 15.76 -16.83 0.20
N ASP A 54 15.21 -15.62 0.13
CA ASP A 54 15.99 -14.40 -0.14
C ASP A 54 16.87 -13.99 1.06
N PHE A 55 16.66 -14.59 2.24
CA PHE A 55 17.32 -14.19 3.49
C PHE A 55 17.97 -15.36 4.23
N THR A 56 18.99 -15.03 5.02
CA THR A 56 19.61 -15.95 5.99
C THR A 56 19.43 -15.42 7.40
N GLY A 57 19.04 -16.29 8.34
CA GLY A 57 18.88 -15.90 9.74
C GLY A 57 17.62 -15.07 10.00
N LEU A 58 16.52 -15.43 9.33
CA LEU A 58 15.19 -14.98 9.79
C LEU A 58 14.98 -15.46 11.25
N PRO A 59 14.30 -14.65 12.09
CA PRO A 59 14.22 -14.82 13.53
C PRO A 59 13.79 -16.21 14.03
#